data_AF-A0A7W4IVF3-F1
#
_entry.id   AF-A0A7W4IVF3-F1
#
_cell.length_a   1.000
_cell.length_b   1.000
_cell.length_c   1.000
_cell.angle_alpha   90.00
_cell.angle_beta   90.00
_cell.angle_gamma   90.00
#
_symmetry.space_group_name_H-M   'P 1'
#
loop_
_entity.id
_entity.type
_entity.pdbx_description
1 polymer ?
#
loop_
_entity_poly.entity_id
_entity_poly.type
_entity_poly.pdbx_seq_one_letter_code
_entity_poly.pdbx_strand_id
1 'polypeptide(L)'
;MLPGLLVIDYLIVRNPYVAEALLLRLIEAVDSLADFPLLARVGEDGTRELVTVPPYVLVYEVDEAAETVRILRVWHAAQDRTGRR
;
A
#
# COMPACT_ATOMS: atom_id res chain seq x y z
N MET A 1 1.69 16.96 -3.34
CA MET A 1 2.85 16.15 -3.77
C MET A 1 2.47 14.70 -3.49
N LEU A 2 2.11 13.94 -4.52
CA LEU A 2 1.48 12.63 -4.40
C LEU A 2 2.47 11.59 -3.82
N PRO A 3 2.13 10.89 -2.73
CA PRO A 3 3.02 9.92 -2.07
C PRO A 3 3.32 8.65 -2.89
N GLY A 4 2.69 8.47 -4.06
CA GLY A 4 2.86 7.31 -4.92
C GLY A 4 4.27 7.12 -5.51
N LEU A 5 5.09 8.18 -5.58
CA LEU A 5 6.42 8.11 -6.19
C LEU A 5 7.42 7.25 -5.39
N LEU A 6 7.27 7.13 -4.07
CA LEU A 6 8.23 6.38 -3.24
C LEU A 6 8.10 4.86 -3.38
N VAL A 7 6.94 4.34 -3.78
CA VAL A 7 6.74 2.90 -4.01
C VAL A 7 7.38 2.44 -5.33
N ILE A 8 7.50 3.35 -6.30
CA ILE A 8 8.01 3.08 -7.65
C ILE A 8 9.48 2.65 -7.61
N ASP A 9 10.32 3.34 -6.83
CA ASP A 9 11.76 3.08 -6.80
C ASP A 9 12.13 1.69 -6.24
N TYR A 10 11.30 1.11 -5.36
CA TYR A 10 11.59 -0.20 -4.74
C TYR A 10 11.28 -1.39 -5.67
N LEU A 11 10.34 -1.26 -6.63
CA LEU A 11 9.85 -2.39 -7.44
C LEU A 11 10.68 -2.65 -8.71
N ILE A 12 11.38 -1.65 -9.23
CA ILE A 12 12.09 -1.71 -10.52
C ILE A 12 13.27 -2.70 -10.51
N VAL A 13 13.81 -3.05 -9.35
CA VAL A 13 15.10 -3.78 -9.22
C VAL A 13 15.01 -5.27 -9.59
N ARG A 14 13.84 -5.94 -9.59
CA ARG A 14 13.78 -7.42 -9.62
C ARG A 14 13.28 -8.09 -10.90
N ASN A 15 12.35 -7.51 -11.67
CA ASN A 15 11.91 -8.02 -12.98
C ASN A 15 11.02 -6.98 -13.68
N PRO A 16 11.49 -6.26 -14.71
CA PRO A 16 10.81 -5.07 -15.23
C PRO A 16 9.42 -5.35 -15.82
N TYR A 17 9.18 -6.52 -16.42
CA TYR A 17 7.88 -6.86 -17.02
C TYR A 17 6.83 -7.29 -15.99
N VAL A 18 7.24 -8.03 -14.95
CA VAL A 18 6.35 -8.38 -13.82
C VAL A 18 6.12 -7.16 -12.93
N ALA A 19 7.10 -6.24 -12.87
CA ALA A 19 7.01 -5.01 -12.09
C ALA A 19 5.95 -4.05 -12.61
N GLU A 20 5.76 -3.90 -13.92
CA GLU A 20 4.80 -2.94 -14.48
C GLU A 20 3.34 -3.33 -14.16
N ALA A 21 2.93 -4.55 -14.48
CA ALA A 21 1.57 -5.01 -14.22
C ALA A 21 1.24 -5.03 -12.71
N LEU A 22 2.22 -5.39 -11.88
CA LEU A 22 2.10 -5.33 -10.43
C LEU A 22 2.01 -3.87 -9.93
N LEU A 23 2.82 -2.97 -10.47
CA LEU A 23 2.82 -1.57 -10.12
C LEU A 23 1.48 -0.92 -10.46
N LEU A 24 0.92 -1.20 -11.64
CA LEU A 24 -0.41 -0.72 -12.02
C LEU A 24 -1.48 -1.18 -11.03
N ARG A 25 -1.45 -2.46 -10.63
CA ARG A 25 -2.38 -2.98 -9.61
C ARG A 25 -2.23 -2.32 -8.26
N LEU A 26 -1.00 -1.97 -7.87
CA LEU A 26 -0.74 -1.23 -6.63
C LEU A 26 -1.26 0.22 -6.71
N ILE A 27 -1.08 0.88 -7.86
CA ILE A 27 -1.61 2.22 -8.11
C ILE A 27 -3.14 2.21 -8.04
N GLU A 28 -3.79 1.29 -8.77
CA GLU A 28 -5.25 1.14 -8.73
C GLU A 28 -5.77 0.86 -7.32
N ALA A 29 -5.05 0.03 -6.55
CA ALA A 29 -5.40 -0.24 -5.17
C ALA A 29 -5.28 1.00 -4.28
N VAL A 30 -4.24 1.82 -4.46
CA VAL A 30 -4.08 3.09 -3.74
C VAL A 30 -5.14 4.10 -4.14
N ASP A 31 -5.45 4.22 -5.44
CA ASP A 31 -6.47 5.14 -5.94
C ASP A 31 -7.86 4.78 -5.37
N SER A 32 -8.18 3.49 -5.26
CA SER A 32 -9.43 3.02 -4.64
C SER A 32 -9.58 3.42 -3.17
N LEU A 33 -8.49 3.74 -2.46
CA LEU A 33 -8.55 4.21 -1.08
C LEU A 33 -9.11 5.63 -0.97
N ALA A 34 -9.12 6.42 -2.04
CA ALA A 34 -9.80 7.70 -2.04
C ALA A 34 -11.32 7.53 -1.89
N ASP A 35 -11.88 6.51 -2.55
CA ASP A 35 -13.32 6.23 -2.53
C ASP A 35 -13.73 5.33 -1.35
N PHE A 36 -12.88 4.37 -1.00
CA PHE A 36 -13.21 3.35 0.01
C PHE A 36 -12.10 3.15 1.07
N PRO A 37 -11.70 4.21 1.80
CA PRO A 37 -10.60 4.15 2.76
C PRO A 37 -10.88 3.25 3.97
N LEU A 38 -12.14 2.90 4.23
CA LEU A 38 -12.55 2.15 5.43
C LEU A 38 -12.68 0.64 5.21
N LEU A 39 -12.54 0.15 3.98
CA LEU A 39 -12.70 -1.28 3.63
C LEU A 39 -11.51 -2.16 4.06
N ALA A 40 -10.38 -1.56 4.40
CA ALA A 40 -9.20 -2.29 4.84
C ALA A 40 -9.30 -2.76 6.30
N ARG A 41 -8.51 -3.80 6.62
CA ARG A 41 -8.44 -4.35 7.96
C ARG A 41 -7.80 -3.33 8.90
N VAL A 42 -8.41 -3.10 10.06
CA VAL A 42 -7.83 -2.26 11.11
C VAL A 42 -6.75 -3.05 11.86
N GLY A 43 -5.54 -2.50 11.91
CA GLY A 43 -4.42 -2.96 12.72
C GLY A 43 -4.49 -2.47 14.16
N GLU A 44 -3.61 -2.96 15.02
CA GLU A 44 -3.66 -2.70 16.47
C GLU A 44 -3.35 -1.23 16.83
N ASP A 45 -2.57 -0.54 15.99
CA ASP A 45 -2.13 0.85 16.24
C ASP A 45 -3.01 1.89 15.55
N GLY A 46 -4.21 1.51 15.07
CA GLY A 46 -5.10 2.39 14.29
C GLY A 46 -4.71 2.52 12.82
N THR A 47 -3.61 1.91 12.39
CA THR A 47 -3.26 1.75 10.97
C THR A 47 -4.23 0.81 10.27
N ARG A 48 -4.33 0.91 8.95
CA ARG A 48 -5.15 0.05 8.10
C ARG A 48 -4.29 -0.75 7.13
N GLU A 49 -4.66 -2.01 6.91
CA GLU A 49 -3.94 -2.94 6.04
C GLU A 49 -4.80 -3.33 4.83
N LEU A 50 -4.35 -2.93 3.63
CA LEU A 50 -4.94 -3.34 2.35
C LEU A 50 -4.15 -4.51 1.75
N VAL A 51 -4.84 -5.60 1.45
CA VAL A 51 -4.26 -6.88 1.01
C VAL A 51 -4.79 -7.37 -0.35
N THR A 52 -5.31 -6.45 -1.17
CA THR A 52 -5.95 -6.73 -2.46
C THR A 52 -4.96 -7.11 -3.57
N VAL A 53 -3.67 -6.86 -3.37
CA VAL A 53 -2.59 -7.16 -4.32
C VAL A 53 -1.58 -8.12 -3.69
N PRO A 54 -1.94 -9.40 -3.46
CA PRO A 54 -1.00 -10.36 -2.89
C PRO A 54 0.22 -10.54 -3.80
N PRO A 55 1.43 -10.74 -3.24
CA PRO A 55 1.74 -10.89 -1.82
C PRO A 55 2.02 -9.55 -1.10
N TYR A 56 1.63 -8.40 -1.65
CA TYR A 56 1.87 -7.09 -1.04
C TYR A 56 0.78 -6.68 -0.06
N VAL A 57 1.20 -6.04 1.01
CA VAL A 57 0.34 -5.43 2.02
C VAL A 57 0.68 -3.94 2.05
N LEU A 58 -0.34 -3.11 1.88
CA LEU A 58 -0.22 -1.65 2.04
C LEU A 58 -0.71 -1.28 3.43
N VAL A 59 0.12 -0.58 4.19
CA VAL A 59 -0.24 -0.04 5.51
C VAL A 59 -0.45 1.46 5.34
N TYR A 60 -1.58 1.97 5.80
CA TYR A 60 -1.94 3.37 5.68
C TYR A 60 -2.74 3.88 6.88
N GLU A 61 -2.86 5.19 6.99
CA GLU A 61 -3.74 5.87 7.94
C GLU A 61 -4.74 6.75 7.18
N VAL A 62 -5.89 7.01 7.80
CA VAL A 62 -6.93 7.88 7.26
C VAL A 62 -7.05 9.07 8.21
N ASP A 63 -6.84 10.26 7.68
CA ASP A 63 -7.21 11.51 8.35
C ASP A 63 -8.61 11.90 7.88
N GLU A 64 -9.61 11.57 8.69
CA GLU A 64 -11.01 11.86 8.38
C GLU A 64 -11.29 13.37 8.36
N ALA A 65 -10.57 14.18 9.15
CA ALA A 65 -10.77 15.61 9.22
C ALA A 65 -10.21 16.33 7.99
N ALA A 66 -9.09 15.84 7.45
CA ALA A 66 -8.48 16.36 6.23
C ALA A 66 -8.95 15.64 4.96
N GLU A 67 -9.78 14.60 5.07
CA GLU A 67 -10.18 13.71 3.97
C GLU A 67 -8.99 13.15 3.18
N THR A 68 -7.93 12.74 3.90
CA THR A 68 -6.69 12.24 3.27
C THR A 68 -6.32 10.84 3.70
N VAL A 69 -5.72 10.09 2.78
CA VAL A 69 -5.10 8.78 3.04
C VAL A 69 -3.60 8.91 2.93
N ARG A 70 -2.87 8.49 3.96
CA ARG A 70 -1.40 8.47 3.95
C ARG A 70 -0.91 7.02 3.98
N ILE A 71 -0.23 6.62 2.90
CA ILE A 71 0.47 5.34 2.83
C ILE A 71 1.73 5.41 3.71
N LEU A 72 1.83 4.51 4.69
CA LEU A 72 2.94 4.44 5.63
C LEU A 72 4.02 3.44 5.15
N ARG A 73 3.58 2.30 4.61
CA ARG A 73 4.46 1.20 4.17
C ARG A 73 3.82 0.40 3.04
N VAL A 74 4.66 -0.19 2.20
CA VAL A 74 4.28 -1.30 1.31
C VAL A 74 5.30 -2.42 1.53
N TRP A 75 4.83 -3.62 1.88
CA TRP A 75 5.72 -4.75 2.20
C TRP A 75 5.25 -6.05 1.53
N HIS A 76 6.20 -6.91 1.19
CA HIS A 76 5.93 -8.21 0.58
C HIS A 76 5.72 -9.25 1.69
N ALA A 77 4.47 -9.64 1.97
CA ALA A 77 4.08 -10.49 3.10
C ALA A 77 4.82 -11.83 3.18
N ALA A 78 5.18 -12.41 2.03
CA ALA A 78 5.89 -13.69 1.98
C ALA A 78 7.42 -13.56 2.11
N GLN A 79 7.98 -12.35 2.12
CA GLN A 79 9.43 -12.10 2.19
C GLN A 79 9.82 -11.23 3.40
N ASP A 80 9.00 -10.23 3.75
CA ASP A 80 9.32 -9.20 4.74
C ASP A 80 8.41 -9.27 5.99
N ARG A 81 8.31 -10.46 6.61
CA ARG A 81 7.42 -10.69 7.76
C ARG A 81 7.92 -10.10 9.10
N THR A 82 9.06 -9.41 9.10
CA THR A 82 9.78 -9.01 10.33
C THR A 82 9.31 -7.67 10.90
N GLY A 83 8.37 -6.96 10.27
CA GLY A 83 7.95 -5.61 10.67
C GLY A 83 6.81 -5.46 11.69
N ARG A 84 6.28 -6.56 12.27
CA ARG A 84 5.09 -6.52 13.16
C ARG A 84 5.45 -6.26 14.64
N ARG A 85 6.27 -5.24 14.92
CA ARG A 85 6.55 -4.82 16.30
C ARG A 85 6.16 -3.37 16.51
#